data_AF-A0A812VKD7-F1
#
_entry.id   AF-A0A812VKD7-F1
#
_cell.length_a   1.000
_cell.length_b   1.000
_cell.length_c   1.000
_cell.angle_alpha   90.00
_cell.angle_beta   90.00
_cell.angle_gamma   90.00
#
_symmetry.space_group_name_H-M   'P 1'
#
loop_
_entity.id
_entity.type
_entity.pdbx_description
1 polymer ?
#
loop_
_entity_poly.entity_id
_entity_poly.type
_entity_poly.pdbx_seq_one_letter_code
_entity_poly.pdbx_strand_id
1 'polypeptide(L)'
;MSIPLFRPSSVRQGQFLIAAIPQELVTEDDMKTLHPILEQITWSANVAFEGEHPSNRYDGGPLCASKQKVAGTPLAAGRRFCCSEIKGDWKWSEKVLRLMTLVSLGYFLDPAVLDVQQRLDVAFSRFKEWRCRHRIPCSQKRVNVSLIVKKVHGHDMTAKAYNGRVILEWLSDVTREVVEEGRLQDPRLPLLAVAMKLPQLYPY
;
A
#
# COMPACT_ATOMS: atom_id res chain seq x y z
N MET A 1 9.78 -6.71 0.17
CA MET A 1 9.04 -5.79 -0.72
C MET A 1 9.51 -5.99 -2.15
N SER A 2 8.63 -5.88 -3.16
CA SER A 2 8.99 -5.99 -4.57
C SER A 2 8.52 -4.78 -5.39
N ILE A 3 9.36 -4.28 -6.30
CA ILE A 3 8.98 -3.27 -7.29
C ILE A 3 9.07 -3.90 -8.67
N PRO A 4 7.95 -4.11 -9.38
CA PRO A 4 7.98 -4.35 -10.81
C PRO A 4 8.48 -3.08 -11.51
N LEU A 5 9.67 -3.17 -12.12
CA LEU A 5 10.16 -2.15 -13.03
C LEU A 5 9.59 -2.45 -14.43
N PHE A 6 8.73 -1.57 -14.94
CA PHE A 6 8.26 -1.67 -16.32
C PHE A 6 9.30 -1.07 -17.27
N ARG A 7 9.78 -1.88 -18.22
CA ARG A 7 10.62 -1.43 -19.32
C ARG A 7 9.80 -1.56 -20.62
N PRO A 8 9.49 -0.45 -21.33
CA PRO A 8 8.58 -0.45 -22.49
C PRO A 8 8.92 -1.41 -23.64
N SER A 9 10.12 -1.98 -23.67
CA SER A 9 10.62 -2.87 -24.73
C SER A 9 11.12 -4.23 -24.22
N SER A 10 10.82 -4.60 -22.97
CA SER A 10 11.19 -5.91 -22.39
C SER A 10 9.98 -6.50 -21.64
N VAL A 11 9.41 -7.57 -22.18
CA VAL A 11 8.25 -8.33 -21.62
C VAL A 11 8.58 -9.01 -20.27
N ARG A 12 9.81 -8.93 -19.77
CA ARG A 12 10.17 -9.51 -18.47
C ARG A 12 9.76 -8.57 -17.34
N GLN A 13 8.63 -8.86 -16.70
CA GLN A 13 8.35 -8.42 -15.32
C GLN A 13 9.34 -9.14 -14.39
N GLY A 14 10.49 -8.54 -14.13
CA GLY A 14 11.36 -8.97 -13.04
C GLY A 14 10.74 -8.52 -11.71
N GLN A 15 10.35 -9.46 -10.84
CA GLN A 15 10.16 -9.14 -9.44
C GLN A 15 11.53 -9.03 -8.81
N PHE A 16 11.97 -7.80 -8.52
CA PHE A 16 13.20 -7.59 -7.77
C PHE A 16 12.87 -7.59 -6.28
N LEU A 17 13.49 -8.49 -5.52
CA LEU A 17 13.47 -8.43 -4.07
C LEU A 17 14.30 -7.20 -3.66
N ILE A 18 13.65 -6.23 -3.01
CA ILE A 18 14.31 -4.98 -2.61
C ILE A 18 14.84 -5.06 -1.18
N ALA A 19 14.08 -5.73 -0.32
CA ALA A 19 14.42 -5.94 1.06
C ALA A 19 13.76 -7.24 1.54
N ALA A 20 14.54 -8.06 2.25
CA ALA A 20 14.10 -9.14 3.10
C ALA A 20 14.53 -8.82 4.52
N ILE A 21 13.59 -8.85 5.45
CA ILE A 21 13.82 -8.53 6.85
C ILE A 21 13.30 -9.72 7.65
N PRO A 22 14.11 -10.33 8.52
CA PRO A 22 13.64 -11.34 9.45
C PRO A 22 12.48 -10.79 10.29
N GLN A 23 11.44 -11.59 10.50
CA GLN A 23 10.20 -11.13 11.14
C GLN A 23 10.45 -10.62 12.57
N GLU A 24 11.36 -11.25 13.28
CA GLU A 24 11.80 -10.89 14.63
C GLU A 24 12.50 -9.53 14.72
N LEU A 25 12.97 -8.98 13.60
CA LEU A 25 13.57 -7.64 13.54
C LEU A 25 12.57 -6.56 13.12
N VAL A 26 11.38 -6.95 12.67
CA VAL A 26 10.27 -6.02 12.41
C VAL A 26 9.59 -5.75 13.74
N THR A 27 9.92 -4.63 14.37
CA THR A 27 9.27 -4.25 15.63
C THR A 27 7.79 -3.97 15.38
N GLU A 28 6.92 -4.51 16.24
CA GLU A 28 5.47 -4.24 16.18
C GLU A 28 5.17 -2.75 16.41
N ASP A 29 6.00 -2.12 17.23
CA ASP A 29 6.00 -0.69 17.46
C ASP A 29 6.69 0.03 16.30
N ASP A 30 5.85 0.60 15.44
CA ASP A 30 6.03 1.95 14.91
C ASP A 30 6.92 2.12 13.66
N MET A 31 6.87 1.18 12.71
CA MET A 31 7.50 1.33 11.38
C MET A 31 9.02 1.62 11.41
N LYS A 32 9.67 1.66 12.58
CA LYS A 32 11.07 2.11 12.76
C LYS A 32 12.05 1.31 11.93
N THR A 33 11.86 0.00 11.84
CA THR A 33 12.66 -0.87 10.97
C THR A 33 12.38 -0.62 9.49
N LEU A 34 11.13 -0.30 9.13
CA LEU A 34 10.70 -0.15 7.75
C LEU A 34 10.96 1.25 7.18
N HIS A 35 10.91 2.28 8.01
CA HIS A 35 10.97 3.68 7.58
C HIS A 35 12.25 3.99 6.80
N PRO A 36 13.47 3.68 7.29
CA PRO A 36 14.69 3.98 6.54
C PRO A 36 14.75 3.24 5.20
N ILE A 37 14.22 2.02 5.15
CA ILE A 37 14.16 1.21 3.94
C ILE A 37 13.18 1.85 2.95
N LEU A 38 11.98 2.24 3.40
CA LEU A 38 10.97 2.90 2.58
C LEU A 38 11.42 4.26 2.07
N GLU A 39 12.13 5.04 2.89
CA GLU A 39 12.74 6.32 2.49
C GLU A 39 13.75 6.10 1.36
N GLN A 40 14.66 5.14 1.53
CA GLN A 40 15.66 4.83 0.51
C GLN A 40 15.03 4.32 -0.80
N ILE A 41 13.99 3.48 -0.69
CA ILE A 41 13.24 2.98 -1.84
C ILE A 41 12.54 4.12 -2.58
N THR A 42 11.83 4.97 -1.84
CA THR A 42 11.11 6.12 -2.37
C THR A 42 12.09 7.07 -3.07
N TRP A 43 13.22 7.37 -2.42
CA TRP A 43 14.29 8.18 -3.02
C TRP A 43 14.80 7.57 -4.33
N SER A 44 15.08 6.26 -4.34
CA SER A 44 15.58 5.57 -5.54
C SER A 44 14.56 5.58 -6.68
N ALA A 45 13.27 5.45 -6.36
CA ALA A 45 12.19 5.52 -7.32
C ALA A 45 12.06 6.93 -7.92
N ASN A 46 12.20 7.98 -7.11
CA ASN A 46 12.17 9.37 -7.57
C ASN A 46 13.35 9.66 -8.51
N VAL A 47 14.56 9.22 -8.18
CA VAL A 47 15.73 9.31 -9.07
C VAL A 47 15.46 8.65 -10.43
N ALA A 48 14.87 7.44 -10.41
CA ALA A 48 14.51 6.73 -11.63
C ALA A 48 13.39 7.43 -12.44
N PHE A 49 12.47 8.10 -11.75
CA PHE A 49 11.40 8.87 -12.36
C PHE A 49 11.90 10.15 -13.03
N GLU A 50 12.78 10.90 -12.36
CA GLU A 50 13.44 12.10 -12.90
C GLU A 50 14.29 11.76 -14.13
N GLY A 51 14.96 10.60 -14.08
CA GLY A 51 15.73 10.06 -15.20
C GLY A 51 17.17 10.55 -15.25
N GLU A 52 17.73 11.00 -14.11
CA GLU A 52 19.11 11.45 -13.98
C GLU A 52 19.81 10.74 -12.83
N HIS A 53 21.12 10.56 -12.94
CA HIS A 53 21.93 10.07 -11.83
C HIS A 53 21.98 11.12 -10.72
N PRO A 54 21.75 10.74 -9.46
CA PRO A 54 21.67 11.71 -8.37
C PRO A 54 23.06 12.32 -8.12
N SER A 55 23.10 13.52 -7.54
CA SER A 55 24.37 14.17 -7.15
C SER A 55 24.80 13.80 -5.73
N ASN A 56 23.86 13.34 -4.91
CA ASN A 56 24.07 12.97 -3.51
C ASN A 56 23.51 11.57 -3.23
N ARG A 57 23.84 11.01 -2.07
CA ARG A 57 23.20 9.80 -1.55
C ARG A 57 21.80 10.13 -1.01
N TYR A 58 21.02 9.09 -0.69
CA TYR A 58 19.67 9.23 -0.11
C TYR A 58 19.68 9.98 1.23
N ASP A 59 20.76 9.87 2.00
CA ASP A 59 20.97 10.54 3.29
C ASP A 59 21.55 11.96 3.15
N GLY A 60 21.64 12.49 1.92
CA GLY A 60 22.26 13.79 1.62
C GLY A 60 23.79 13.77 1.63
N GLY A 61 24.43 12.65 1.98
CA GLY A 61 25.88 12.52 1.97
C GLY A 61 26.50 12.49 0.56
N PRO A 62 27.82 12.69 0.45
CA PRO A 62 28.50 12.69 -0.84
C PRO A 62 28.52 11.30 -1.47
N LEU A 63 28.48 11.26 -2.81
CA LEU A 63 28.71 10.05 -3.58
C LEU A 63 30.18 9.61 -3.53
N CYS A 64 30.43 8.33 -3.73
CA CYS A 64 31.80 7.85 -3.94
C CYS A 64 32.36 8.38 -5.27
N ALA A 65 33.70 8.46 -5.38
CA ALA A 65 34.38 9.05 -6.53
C ALA A 65 33.95 8.45 -7.89
N SER A 66 33.61 7.16 -7.95
CA SER A 66 33.12 6.53 -9.20
C SER A 66 31.71 6.99 -9.57
N LYS A 67 30.81 7.14 -8.59
CA LYS A 67 29.43 7.60 -8.82
C LYS A 67 29.37 9.10 -9.10
N GLN A 68 30.27 9.87 -8.52
CA GLN A 68 30.34 11.32 -8.73
C GLN A 68 30.67 11.67 -10.19
N LYS A 69 31.39 10.80 -10.91
CA LYS A 69 31.69 10.98 -12.35
C LYS A 69 30.46 10.94 -13.25
N VAL A 70 29.38 10.30 -12.81
CA VAL A 70 28.14 10.14 -13.58
C VAL A 70 26.99 10.98 -13.01
N ALA A 71 27.20 11.70 -11.91
CA ALA A 71 26.18 12.55 -11.30
C ALA A 71 25.63 13.58 -12.31
N GLY A 72 24.31 13.77 -12.34
CA GLY A 72 23.62 14.66 -13.27
C GLY A 72 23.55 14.15 -14.72
N THR A 73 24.18 13.02 -15.05
CA THR A 73 24.06 12.44 -16.40
C THR A 73 22.74 11.68 -16.54
N PRO A 74 22.19 11.55 -17.78
CA PRO A 74 20.94 10.84 -18.00
C PRO A 74 21.00 9.37 -17.60
N LEU A 75 20.07 8.94 -16.76
CA LEU A 75 19.90 7.54 -16.36
C LEU A 75 19.35 6.73 -17.55
N ALA A 76 19.84 5.49 -17.71
CA ALA A 76 19.32 4.53 -18.70
C ALA A 76 19.22 5.07 -20.15
N ALA A 77 20.18 5.92 -20.54
CA ALA A 77 20.21 6.65 -21.82
C ALA A 77 19.01 7.60 -22.01
N GLY A 78 18.65 8.35 -20.96
CA GLY A 78 17.58 9.34 -20.97
C GLY A 78 16.17 8.76 -20.86
N ARG A 79 16.03 7.47 -20.49
CA ARG A 79 14.73 6.86 -20.26
C ARG A 79 14.26 7.16 -18.84
N ARG A 80 13.01 7.60 -18.71
CA ARG A 80 12.33 7.74 -17.43
C ARG A 80 11.58 6.45 -17.08
N PHE A 81 11.65 6.08 -15.81
CA PHE A 81 10.89 4.95 -15.29
C PHE A 81 9.60 5.46 -14.66
N CYS A 82 8.56 4.64 -14.68
CA CYS A 82 7.34 4.88 -13.91
C CYS A 82 7.13 3.68 -13.01
N CYS A 83 6.76 3.93 -11.75
CA CYS A 83 6.29 2.87 -10.87
C CYS A 83 4.88 2.47 -11.34
N SER A 84 4.75 1.29 -11.95
CA SER A 84 3.44 0.81 -12.43
C SER A 84 2.61 0.18 -11.31
N GLU A 85 3.26 -0.35 -10.26
CA GLU A 85 2.61 -1.00 -9.11
C GLU A 85 3.65 -1.10 -7.99
N ILE A 86 3.38 -0.65 -6.77
CA ILE A 86 4.18 -1.08 -5.60
C ILE A 86 3.56 -2.41 -5.16
N LYS A 87 4.18 -3.52 -5.56
CA LYS A 87 3.81 -4.85 -5.04
C LYS A 87 4.40 -5.01 -3.64
N GLY A 88 3.69 -4.48 -2.65
CA GLY A 88 3.74 -5.04 -1.30
C GLY A 88 3.20 -6.47 -1.34
N ASP A 89 3.64 -7.31 -0.39
CA ASP A 89 2.85 -8.51 -0.09
C ASP A 89 1.41 -8.02 0.15
N TRP A 90 0.41 -8.62 -0.48
CA TRP A 90 -0.98 -8.26 -0.21
C TRP A 90 -1.26 -8.31 1.30
N LYS A 91 -0.55 -9.19 2.02
CA LYS A 91 -0.54 -9.26 3.48
C LYS A 91 -0.01 -8.00 4.16
N TRP A 92 0.92 -7.27 3.54
CA TRP A 92 1.40 -5.99 4.06
C TRP A 92 0.34 -4.90 3.87
N SER A 93 -0.19 -4.72 2.66
CA SER A 93 -1.27 -3.76 2.41
C SER A 93 -2.53 -4.08 3.22
N GLU A 94 -2.83 -5.35 3.45
CA GLU A 94 -3.87 -5.82 4.35
C GLU A 94 -3.58 -5.53 5.83
N LYS A 95 -2.35 -5.79 6.30
CA LYS A 95 -1.94 -5.47 7.68
C LYS A 95 -1.95 -3.97 7.96
N VAL A 96 -1.76 -3.17 6.94
CA VAL A 96 -1.70 -1.71 6.95
C VAL A 96 -3.13 -1.13 6.82
N LEU A 97 -3.93 -1.64 5.89
CA LEU A 97 -5.35 -1.30 5.69
C LEU A 97 -6.27 -2.35 6.32
N ARG A 98 -6.19 -2.50 7.64
CA ARG A 98 -7.07 -3.47 8.32
C ARG A 98 -8.49 -2.91 8.31
N LEU A 99 -9.38 -3.57 7.57
CA LEU A 99 -10.83 -3.41 7.72
C LEU A 99 -11.24 -3.42 9.20
N MET A 100 -10.59 -4.28 10.00
CA MET A 100 -10.81 -4.33 11.45
C MET A 100 -10.39 -3.08 12.20
N THR A 101 -9.37 -2.33 11.76
CA THR A 101 -9.04 -1.04 12.40
C THR A 101 -10.21 -0.08 12.24
N LEU A 102 -10.75 0.08 11.04
CA LEU A 102 -11.91 0.95 10.80
C LEU A 102 -13.17 0.48 11.54
N VAL A 103 -13.40 -0.83 11.62
CA VAL A 103 -14.51 -1.43 12.39
C VAL A 103 -14.35 -1.18 13.90
N SER A 104 -13.14 -1.36 14.43
CA SER A 104 -12.84 -1.16 15.85
C SER A 104 -12.88 0.30 16.25
N LEU A 105 -12.46 1.20 15.37
CA LEU A 105 -12.55 2.66 15.56
C LEU A 105 -13.99 3.18 15.43
N GLY A 106 -14.97 2.33 15.07
CA GLY A 106 -16.37 2.73 15.01
C GLY A 106 -16.78 3.46 13.75
N TYR A 107 -15.96 3.42 12.69
CA TYR A 107 -16.25 4.14 11.46
C TYR A 107 -17.55 3.67 10.78
N PHE A 108 -17.74 2.35 10.75
CA PHE A 108 -18.91 1.79 10.06
C PHE A 108 -20.18 1.98 10.89
N LEU A 109 -20.11 1.80 12.21
CA LEU A 109 -21.13 2.14 13.21
C LEU A 109 -20.48 2.13 14.61
N ASP A 110 -21.13 2.78 15.58
CA ASP A 110 -20.67 2.90 16.96
C ASP A 110 -20.39 1.52 17.61
N PRO A 111 -19.15 1.27 18.12
CA PRO A 111 -18.79 0.03 18.77
C PRO A 111 -19.62 -0.29 20.02
N ALA A 112 -20.23 0.70 20.66
CA ALA A 112 -21.08 0.52 21.84
C ALA A 112 -22.47 -0.03 21.51
N VAL A 113 -22.91 0.10 20.26
CA VAL A 113 -24.29 -0.21 19.85
C VAL A 113 -24.40 -1.60 19.20
N LEU A 114 -23.36 -2.05 18.49
CA LEU A 114 -23.42 -3.26 17.68
C LEU A 114 -22.22 -4.18 17.85
N ASP A 115 -22.49 -5.47 17.67
CA ASP A 115 -21.44 -6.49 17.63
C ASP A 115 -20.53 -6.30 16.40
N VAL A 116 -19.39 -6.99 16.40
CA VAL A 116 -18.40 -6.89 15.33
C VAL A 116 -18.96 -7.41 13.99
N GLN A 117 -19.79 -8.44 14.00
CA GLN A 117 -20.35 -9.02 12.78
C GLN A 117 -21.33 -8.06 12.11
N GLN A 118 -22.20 -7.40 12.88
CA GLN A 118 -23.12 -6.38 12.41
C GLN A 118 -22.38 -5.20 11.77
N ARG A 119 -21.28 -4.74 12.38
CA ARG A 119 -20.42 -3.69 11.80
C ARG A 119 -19.74 -4.15 10.51
N LEU A 120 -19.30 -5.41 10.43
CA LEU A 120 -18.76 -6.00 9.20
C LEU A 120 -19.82 -6.08 8.10
N ASP A 121 -21.09 -6.29 8.45
CA ASP A 121 -22.19 -6.35 7.49
C ASP A 121 -22.50 -4.99 6.88
N VAL A 122 -22.42 -3.93 7.69
CA VAL A 122 -22.51 -2.54 7.21
C VAL A 122 -21.32 -2.23 6.29
N ALA A 123 -20.11 -2.56 6.72
CA ALA A 123 -18.90 -2.37 5.93
C ALA A 123 -19.00 -3.09 4.57
N PHE A 124 -19.45 -4.34 4.56
CA PHE A 124 -19.64 -5.13 3.34
C PHE A 124 -20.76 -4.56 2.45
N SER A 125 -21.80 -3.96 3.03
CA SER A 125 -22.86 -3.29 2.28
C SER A 125 -22.35 -2.02 1.60
N ARG A 126 -21.57 -1.18 2.30
CA ARG A 126 -20.87 -0.02 1.69
C ARG A 126 -19.91 -0.47 0.58
N PHE A 127 -19.20 -1.57 0.76
CA PHE A 127 -18.34 -2.16 -0.28
C PHE A 127 -19.14 -2.61 -1.53
N LYS A 128 -20.35 -3.15 -1.36
CA LYS A 128 -21.25 -3.47 -2.50
C LYS A 128 -21.67 -2.21 -3.25
N GLU A 129 -22.07 -1.17 -2.52
CA GLU A 129 -22.48 0.10 -3.15
C GLU A 129 -21.31 0.74 -3.91
N TRP A 130 -20.13 0.77 -3.29
CA TRP A 130 -18.91 1.31 -3.89
C TRP A 130 -18.55 0.57 -5.19
N ARG A 131 -18.57 -0.77 -5.21
CA ARG A 131 -18.24 -1.53 -6.43
C ARG A 131 -19.26 -1.32 -7.54
N CYS A 132 -20.55 -1.21 -7.19
CA CYS A 132 -21.62 -0.95 -8.16
C CYS A 132 -21.46 0.43 -8.79
N ARG A 133 -21.16 1.46 -7.98
CA ARG A 133 -20.90 2.83 -8.46
C ARG A 133 -19.74 2.90 -9.44
N HIS A 134 -18.65 2.18 -9.16
CA HIS A 134 -17.46 2.13 -10.00
C HIS A 134 -17.52 1.08 -11.11
N ARG A 135 -18.61 0.31 -11.21
CA ARG A 135 -18.78 -0.79 -12.16
C ARG A 135 -17.64 -1.83 -12.11
N ILE A 136 -17.11 -2.11 -10.91
CA ILE A 136 -16.00 -3.05 -10.69
C ILE A 136 -16.57 -4.45 -10.43
N PRO A 137 -16.30 -5.46 -11.28
CA PRO A 137 -16.73 -6.83 -10.99
C PRO A 137 -15.96 -7.36 -9.78
N CYS A 138 -16.65 -8.00 -8.82
CA CYS A 138 -15.98 -8.63 -7.68
C CYS A 138 -16.88 -9.72 -7.09
N SER A 139 -16.33 -10.94 -6.99
CA SER A 139 -17.06 -12.12 -6.50
C SER A 139 -16.95 -12.33 -4.99
N GLN A 140 -16.39 -11.35 -4.28
CA GLN A 140 -16.16 -11.47 -2.84
C GLN A 140 -17.49 -11.69 -2.10
N LYS A 141 -17.55 -12.77 -1.32
CA LYS A 141 -18.69 -13.08 -0.45
C LYS A 141 -18.69 -12.20 0.79
N ARG A 142 -19.82 -12.17 1.48
CA ARG A 142 -19.99 -11.50 2.77
C ARG A 142 -18.85 -11.88 3.72
N VAL A 143 -18.26 -10.86 4.34
CA VAL A 143 -17.14 -11.04 5.28
C VAL A 143 -17.72 -11.37 6.65
N ASN A 144 -17.21 -12.43 7.26
CA ASN A 144 -17.58 -12.81 8.63
C ASN A 144 -16.35 -12.69 9.54
N VAL A 145 -16.58 -12.70 10.85
CA VAL A 145 -15.50 -12.58 11.84
C VAL A 145 -14.43 -13.65 11.65
N SER A 146 -14.79 -14.90 11.34
CA SER A 146 -13.81 -15.99 11.18
C SER A 146 -12.98 -15.91 9.89
N LEU A 147 -13.41 -15.11 8.91
CA LEU A 147 -12.64 -14.80 7.71
C LEU A 147 -11.56 -13.76 7.97
N ILE A 148 -11.69 -12.94 9.02
CA ILE A 148 -10.72 -11.90 9.37
C ILE A 148 -9.92 -12.25 10.62
N VAL A 149 -10.54 -12.81 11.65
CA VAL A 149 -9.88 -13.15 12.92
C VAL A 149 -9.45 -14.61 12.86
N LYS A 150 -8.15 -14.84 12.70
CA LYS A 150 -7.52 -16.16 12.71
C LYS A 150 -6.86 -16.41 14.05
N LYS A 151 -7.10 -17.58 14.66
CA LYS A 151 -6.56 -17.95 15.98
C LYS A 151 -5.02 -17.84 16.07
N VAL A 152 -4.32 -18.13 14.97
CA VAL A 152 -2.86 -18.25 14.94
C VAL A 152 -2.17 -16.98 14.41
N HIS A 153 -2.83 -16.23 13.52
CA HIS A 153 -2.20 -15.13 12.77
C HIS A 153 -2.80 -13.75 13.07
N GLY A 154 -3.71 -13.66 14.04
CA GLY A 154 -4.38 -12.41 14.39
C GLY A 154 -5.40 -11.99 13.34
N HIS A 155 -5.35 -10.72 12.91
CA HIS A 155 -6.27 -10.16 11.92
C HIS A 155 -5.70 -10.30 10.50
N ASP A 156 -6.24 -11.23 9.72
CA ASP A 156 -5.90 -11.54 8.32
C ASP A 156 -7.21 -11.87 7.57
N MET A 157 -7.55 -11.06 6.58
CA MET A 157 -8.68 -11.17 5.68
C MET A 157 -8.31 -12.00 4.45
N THR A 158 -8.62 -13.29 4.52
CA THR A 158 -8.42 -14.19 3.38
C THR A 158 -9.36 -13.86 2.22
N ALA A 159 -8.80 -13.43 1.07
CA ALA A 159 -9.52 -13.22 -0.18
C ALA A 159 -8.75 -13.79 -1.38
N LYS A 160 -9.47 -14.09 -2.48
CA LYS A 160 -8.80 -14.39 -3.77
C LYS A 160 -8.01 -13.16 -4.20
N ALA A 161 -6.84 -13.35 -4.83
CA ALA A 161 -5.92 -12.27 -5.19
C ALA A 161 -6.60 -11.06 -5.85
N TYR A 162 -7.48 -11.29 -6.83
CA TYR A 162 -8.25 -10.22 -7.48
C TYR A 162 -9.21 -9.52 -6.52
N ASN A 163 -10.03 -10.27 -5.78
CA ASN A 163 -10.97 -9.70 -4.81
C ASN A 163 -10.25 -8.90 -3.71
N GLY A 164 -9.10 -9.38 -3.25
CA GLY A 164 -8.26 -8.68 -2.26
C GLY A 164 -7.83 -7.30 -2.76
N ARG A 165 -7.39 -7.19 -4.03
CA ARG A 165 -7.06 -5.90 -4.66
C ARG A 165 -8.25 -4.95 -4.67
N VAL A 166 -9.43 -5.44 -5.06
CA VAL A 166 -10.65 -4.63 -5.11
C VAL A 166 -11.06 -4.14 -3.71
N ILE A 167 -10.89 -4.98 -2.68
CA ILE A 167 -11.17 -4.59 -1.29
C ILE A 167 -10.16 -3.55 -0.81
N LEU A 168 -8.87 -3.70 -1.13
CA LEU A 168 -7.84 -2.74 -0.75
C LEU A 168 -8.06 -1.37 -1.40
N GLU A 169 -8.47 -1.34 -2.67
CA GLU A 169 -8.84 -0.11 -3.35
C GLU A 169 -10.02 0.58 -2.65
N TRP A 170 -11.07 -0.17 -2.32
CA TRP A 170 -12.19 0.38 -1.55
C TRP A 170 -11.77 0.89 -0.16
N LEU A 171 -10.92 0.14 0.55
CA LEU A 171 -10.43 0.55 1.86
C LEU A 171 -9.56 1.80 1.79
N SER A 172 -8.83 2.01 0.70
CA SER A 172 -8.10 3.25 0.43
C SER A 172 -9.05 4.45 0.36
N ASP A 173 -10.11 4.36 -0.46
CA ASP A 173 -11.11 5.42 -0.58
C ASP A 173 -11.78 5.72 0.76
N VAL A 174 -12.15 4.68 1.50
CA VAL A 174 -12.75 4.83 2.83
C VAL A 174 -11.78 5.49 3.81
N THR A 175 -10.50 5.11 3.79
CA THR A 175 -9.50 5.70 4.69
C THR A 175 -9.32 7.19 4.38
N ARG A 176 -9.34 7.59 3.10
CA ARG A 176 -9.32 9.00 2.71
C ARG A 176 -10.53 9.76 3.23
N GLU A 177 -11.73 9.22 3.03
CA GLU A 177 -12.98 9.80 3.56
C GLU A 177 -12.87 10.01 5.07
N VAL A 178 -12.38 9.01 5.82
CA VAL A 178 -12.19 9.10 7.28
C VAL A 178 -11.23 10.24 7.67
N VAL A 179 -10.11 10.37 6.95
CA VAL A 179 -9.09 11.40 7.20
C VAL A 179 -9.63 12.80 6.88
N GLU A 180 -10.32 12.94 5.75
CA GLU A 180 -10.95 14.19 5.31
C GLU A 180 -12.07 14.63 6.26
N GLU A 181 -12.85 13.69 6.80
CA GLU A 181 -13.89 13.96 7.80
C GLU A 181 -13.34 14.30 9.19
N GLY A 182 -12.09 13.92 9.50
CA GLY A 182 -11.46 14.15 10.80
C GLY A 182 -12.14 13.44 11.98
N ARG A 183 -13.00 12.45 11.71
CA ARG A 183 -13.85 11.78 12.73
C ARG A 183 -13.08 10.79 13.60
N LEU A 184 -11.99 10.23 13.09
CA LEU A 184 -11.19 9.24 13.81
C LEU A 184 -9.81 9.80 14.12
N GLN A 185 -9.42 9.69 15.40
CA GLN A 185 -8.10 10.07 15.89
C GLN A 185 -7.20 8.83 15.90
N ASP A 186 -6.65 8.48 14.75
CA ASP A 186 -5.60 7.46 14.65
C ASP A 186 -4.46 8.03 13.79
N PRO A 187 -3.25 8.18 14.35
CA PRO A 187 -2.12 8.84 13.67
C PRO A 187 -1.66 8.08 12.42
N ARG A 188 -2.10 6.83 12.24
CA ARG A 188 -1.76 6.02 11.07
C ARG A 188 -2.64 6.36 9.87
N LEU A 189 -3.90 6.81 10.08
CA LEU A 189 -4.86 7.02 8.99
C LEU A 189 -4.37 7.98 7.89
N PRO A 190 -3.74 9.13 8.19
CA PRO A 190 -3.19 10.00 7.14
C PRO A 190 -2.10 9.30 6.31
N LEU A 191 -1.23 8.51 6.94
CA LEU A 191 -0.18 7.75 6.25
C LEU A 191 -0.79 6.69 5.31
N LEU A 192 -1.85 6.02 5.78
CA LEU A 192 -2.59 5.02 5.01
C LEU A 192 -3.27 5.65 3.78
N ALA A 193 -3.86 6.83 3.94
CA ALA A 193 -4.52 7.56 2.85
C ALA A 193 -3.53 7.99 1.74
N VAL A 194 -2.30 8.36 2.10
CA VAL A 194 -1.27 8.80 1.14
C VAL A 194 -0.63 7.62 0.41
N ALA A 195 -0.36 6.50 1.10
CA ALA A 195 0.35 5.34 0.54
C ALA A 195 -0.39 4.67 -0.64
N MET A 196 -1.68 4.93 -0.82
CA MET A 196 -2.56 4.22 -1.73
C MET A 196 -2.94 5.01 -2.99
N LYS A 197 -2.25 6.11 -3.30
CA LYS A 197 -2.41 6.79 -4.58
C LYS A 197 -1.84 5.93 -5.70
N LEU A 198 -2.63 5.00 -6.23
CA LEU A 198 -2.40 4.55 -7.60
C LEU A 198 -2.54 5.80 -8.47
N PRO A 199 -1.52 6.18 -9.26
CA PRO A 199 -1.75 7.13 -10.33
C PRO A 199 -2.95 6.61 -11.12
N GLN A 200 -3.87 7.49 -11.55
CA GLN A 200 -4.96 7.12 -12.46
C GLN A 200 -4.36 6.60 -13.76
N LEU A 201 -3.91 5.35 -13.74
CA LEU A 201 -3.47 4.58 -14.86
C LEU A 201 -4.75 3.96 -15.40
N TYR A 202 -5.02 4.23 -16.68
CA TYR A 202 -6.16 3.79 -17.47
C TYR A 202 -7.39 4.73 -17.43
N PRO A 203 -7.46 5.69 -18.38
CA PRO A 203 -8.71 5.86 -19.11
C PRO A 203 -8.99 4.52 -19.82
N TYR A 204 -10.00 3.79 -19.36
CA TYR A 204 -10.61 2.73 -20.16
C TYR A 204 -11.47 3.36 -21.25
#